data_AF-A0A969VXT3-F1
#
_entry.id   AF-A0A969VXT3-F1
#
_cell.length_a   1.000
_cell.length_b   1.000
_cell.length_c   1.000
_cell.angle_alpha   90.00
_cell.angle_beta   90.00
_cell.angle_gamma   90.00
#
_symmetry.space_group_name_H-M   'P 1'
#
loop_
_entity.id
_entity.type
_entity.pdbx_description
1 polymer ?
#
loop_
_entity_poly.entity_id
_entity_poly.type
_entity_poly.pdbx_seq_one_letter_code
_entity_poly.pdbx_strand_id
1 'polypeptide(L)'
;MSDEIKTGEGQVVGTWNGNSAKELMHELKRIREALSAAGSSVKLLARDMPHREQIPADLQNFQAYPLWGCDKDGNCLVGAGANRIEPVQKVLSFSLVDHH
;
A
#
# COMPACT_ATOMS: atom_id res chain seq x y z
N MET A 1 4.85 -1.31 -16.09
CA MET A 1 4.27 -1.16 -14.73
C MET A 1 2.88 -0.61 -14.94
N SER A 2 1.86 -1.17 -14.29
CA SER A 2 0.49 -0.65 -14.39
C SER A 2 0.25 0.28 -13.21
N ASP A 3 -0.49 1.36 -13.43
CA ASP A 3 -0.94 2.27 -12.39
C ASP A 3 -2.27 1.77 -11.76
N GLU A 4 -2.81 0.65 -12.24
CA GLU A 4 -4.12 0.15 -11.84
C GLU A 4 -4.11 -0.44 -10.44
N ILE A 5 -5.02 0.03 -9.59
CA ILE A 5 -5.36 -0.60 -8.31
C ILE A 5 -6.44 -1.64 -8.58
N LYS A 6 -6.11 -2.90 -8.28
CA LYS A 6 -7.00 -4.05 -8.46
C LYS A 6 -7.49 -4.58 -7.13
N THR A 7 -8.69 -5.13 -7.17
CA THR A 7 -9.20 -5.95 -6.06
C THR A 7 -8.57 -7.34 -6.10
N GLY A 8 -8.75 -8.12 -5.02
CA GLY A 8 -8.35 -9.54 -5.01
C GLY A 8 -9.04 -10.41 -6.07
N GLU A 9 -10.09 -9.90 -6.72
CA GLU A 9 -10.79 -10.57 -7.84
C GLU A 9 -10.29 -10.08 -9.21
N GLY A 10 -9.30 -9.19 -9.24
CA GLY A 10 -8.72 -8.64 -10.47
C GLY A 10 -9.46 -7.45 -11.08
N GLN A 11 -10.54 -6.96 -10.43
CA GLN A 11 -11.27 -5.79 -10.91
C GLN A 11 -10.48 -4.51 -10.65
N VAL A 12 -10.32 -3.68 -11.68
CA VAL A 12 -9.73 -2.33 -11.55
C VAL A 12 -10.73 -1.41 -10.86
N VAL A 13 -10.32 -0.80 -9.75
CA VAL A 13 -11.19 0.07 -8.91
C VAL A 13 -10.62 1.46 -8.70
N GLY A 14 -9.38 1.69 -9.11
CA GLY A 14 -8.73 2.99 -9.07
C GLY A 14 -7.36 2.95 -9.72
N THR A 15 -6.62 4.04 -9.58
CA THR A 15 -5.28 4.16 -10.13
C THR A 15 -4.35 4.94 -9.20
N TRP A 16 -3.09 4.56 -9.15
CA TRP A 16 -2.02 5.29 -8.48
C TRP A 16 -0.71 5.12 -9.24
N ASN A 17 0.00 6.23 -9.47
CA ASN A 17 1.19 6.33 -10.32
C ASN A 17 2.53 6.27 -9.56
N GLY A 18 2.50 5.96 -8.26
CA GLY A 18 3.71 5.90 -7.43
C GLY A 18 4.29 7.24 -6.99
N ASN A 19 3.66 8.38 -7.32
CA ASN A 19 4.26 9.68 -7.04
C ASN A 19 4.06 10.14 -5.59
N SER A 20 2.92 9.85 -4.97
CA SER A 20 2.64 10.29 -3.60
C SER A 20 1.90 9.24 -2.79
N ALA A 21 2.45 8.88 -1.63
CA ALA A 21 1.81 7.97 -0.68
C ALA A 21 0.52 8.57 -0.10
N LYS A 22 0.42 9.91 -0.07
CA LYS A 22 -0.79 10.61 0.36
C LYS A 22 -1.92 10.46 -0.67
N GLU A 23 -1.60 10.54 -1.97
CA GLU A 23 -2.58 10.26 -3.02
C GLU A 23 -3.07 8.82 -2.93
N LEU A 24 -2.16 7.85 -2.74
CA LEU A 24 -2.54 6.45 -2.51
C LEU A 24 -3.48 6.30 -1.31
N MET A 25 -3.17 6.96 -0.19
CA MET A 25 -4.02 6.92 1.01
C MET A 25 -5.43 7.45 0.74
N HIS A 26 -5.55 8.58 0.04
CA HIS A 26 -6.84 9.14 -0.33
C HIS A 26 -7.61 8.23 -1.27
N GLU A 27 -6.92 7.65 -2.26
CA GLU A 27 -7.53 6.77 -3.25
C GLU A 27 -8.01 5.46 -2.63
N LEU A 28 -7.22 4.83 -1.75
CA LEU A 28 -7.64 3.64 -1.01
C LEU A 28 -8.83 3.91 -0.09
N LYS A 29 -8.89 5.11 0.52
CA LYS A 29 -10.05 5.52 1.32
C LYS A 29 -11.29 5.64 0.43
N ARG A 30 -11.22 6.35 -0.70
CA ARG A 30 -12.30 6.49 -1.68
C ARG A 30 -12.82 5.14 -2.15
N ILE A 31 -11.93 4.22 -2.51
CA ILE A 31 -12.28 2.88 -2.99
C ILE A 31 -13.01 2.08 -1.91
N ARG A 32 -12.51 2.09 -0.66
CA ARG A 32 -13.15 1.38 0.45
C ARG A 32 -14.55 1.91 0.75
N GLU A 33 -14.73 3.23 0.72
CA GLU A 33 -16.03 3.86 0.88
C GLU A 33 -16.98 3.45 -0.25
N ALA A 34 -16.51 3.43 -1.49
CA ALA A 34 -17.31 2.98 -2.64
C ALA A 34 -17.70 1.50 -2.56
N LEU A 35 -16.77 0.61 -2.17
CA LEU A 35 -17.04 -0.82 -1.98
C LEU A 35 -18.04 -1.06 -0.85
N SER A 36 -17.90 -0.34 0.26
CA SER A 36 -18.83 -0.39 1.39
C SER A 36 -20.24 0.07 0.97
N ALA A 37 -20.33 1.20 0.26
CA ALA A 37 -21.60 1.71 -0.26
C ALA A 37 -22.27 0.75 -1.25
N ALA A 38 -21.48 -0.01 -2.02
CA ALA A 38 -21.97 -1.04 -2.93
C ALA A 38 -22.32 -2.37 -2.23
N GLY A 39 -22.11 -2.50 -0.91
CA GLY A 39 -22.29 -3.76 -0.17
C GLY A 39 -21.30 -4.86 -0.58
N SER A 40 -20.17 -4.48 -1.20
CA SER A 40 -19.15 -5.41 -1.67
C SER A 40 -18.30 -5.92 -0.50
N SER A 41 -18.12 -7.23 -0.43
CA SER A 41 -17.20 -7.89 0.53
C SER A 41 -15.76 -7.98 0.00
N VAL A 42 -15.52 -7.48 -1.20
CA VAL A 42 -14.23 -7.54 -1.89
C VAL A 42 -13.19 -6.70 -1.14
N LYS A 43 -11.98 -7.25 -1.00
CA LYS A 43 -10.88 -6.60 -0.28
C LYS A 43 -9.76 -6.19 -1.22
N LEU A 44 -9.11 -5.08 -0.86
CA LEU A 44 -7.86 -4.64 -1.46
C LEU A 44 -6.70 -5.37 -0.78
N LEU A 45 -5.71 -5.78 -1.56
CA LEU A 45 -4.54 -6.50 -1.08
C LEU A 45 -3.30 -5.61 -1.22
N ALA A 46 -2.64 -5.30 -0.10
CA ALA A 46 -1.44 -4.46 -0.08
C ALA A 46 -0.30 -4.99 -0.98
N ARG A 47 -0.24 -6.31 -1.18
CA ARG A 47 0.76 -6.96 -2.04
C ARG A 47 0.51 -6.76 -3.53
N ASP A 48 -0.74 -6.47 -3.91
CA ASP A 48 -1.18 -6.32 -5.30
C ASP A 48 -1.29 -4.85 -5.72
N MET A 49 -0.85 -3.92 -4.86
CA MET A 49 -0.80 -2.51 -5.20
C MET A 49 0.16 -2.27 -6.37
N PRO A 50 -0.09 -1.27 -7.23
CA PRO A 50 0.86 -0.92 -8.28
C PRO A 50 2.17 -0.37 -7.69
N HIS A 51 3.20 -0.32 -8.51
CA HIS A 51 4.53 0.21 -8.16
C HIS A 51 5.26 -0.50 -7.01
N ARG A 52 5.06 -1.81 -6.84
CA ARG A 52 5.76 -2.60 -5.81
C ARG A 52 7.27 -2.53 -5.91
N GLU A 53 7.81 -2.27 -7.11
CA GLU A 53 9.25 -2.09 -7.34
C GLU A 53 9.84 -0.88 -6.61
N GLN A 54 9.02 0.09 -6.19
CA GLN A 54 9.46 1.26 -5.40
C GLN A 54 9.69 0.90 -3.92
N ILE A 55 9.21 -0.28 -3.48
CA ILE A 55 9.44 -0.78 -2.13
C ILE A 55 10.84 -1.40 -2.07
N PRO A 56 11.71 -0.99 -1.12
CA PRO A 56 13.02 -1.60 -0.95
C PRO A 56 12.95 -3.12 -0.80
N ALA A 57 13.92 -3.83 -1.34
CA ALA A 57 13.97 -5.29 -1.32
C ALA A 57 13.82 -5.87 0.10
N ASP A 58 14.49 -5.26 1.09
CA ASP A 58 14.39 -5.63 2.51
C ASP A 58 12.95 -5.56 3.05
N LEU A 59 12.13 -4.66 2.50
CA LEU A 59 10.74 -4.48 2.91
C LEU A 59 9.73 -5.30 2.08
N GLN A 60 10.15 -5.96 1.01
CA GLN A 60 9.23 -6.76 0.19
C GLN A 60 8.67 -7.96 0.96
N ASN A 61 9.45 -8.48 1.92
CA ASN A 61 9.08 -9.57 2.82
C ASN A 61 8.78 -9.09 4.25
N PHE A 62 8.52 -7.79 4.43
CA PHE A 62 8.23 -7.22 5.74
C PHE A 62 6.91 -7.79 6.32
N GLN A 63 6.96 -8.31 7.55
CA GLN A 63 5.82 -9.01 8.17
C GLN A 63 5.18 -8.26 9.34
N ALA A 64 5.83 -7.24 9.91
CA ALA A 64 5.34 -6.61 11.14
C ALA A 64 3.99 -5.89 10.94
N TYR A 65 3.75 -5.33 9.74
CA TYR A 65 2.46 -4.75 9.37
C TYR A 65 2.30 -4.61 7.85
N PRO A 66 1.07 -4.44 7.34
CA PRO A 66 0.82 -4.23 5.92
C PRO A 66 1.52 -2.98 5.38
N LEU A 67 2.25 -3.15 4.29
CA LEU A 67 2.90 -2.09 3.53
C LEU A 67 2.23 -1.99 2.16
N TRP A 68 1.51 -0.90 1.93
CA TRP A 68 0.65 -0.70 0.76
C TRP A 68 1.43 -0.18 -0.45
N GLY A 69 2.42 0.67 -0.23
CA GLY A 69 3.25 1.24 -1.28
C GLY A 69 4.18 2.28 -0.71
N CYS A 70 5.29 2.55 -1.40
CA CYS A 70 6.17 3.66 -1.10
C CYS A 70 6.21 4.58 -2.31
N ASP A 71 6.18 5.89 -2.08
CA ASP A 71 6.36 6.87 -3.14
C ASP A 71 7.84 7.11 -3.46
N LYS A 72 8.07 7.89 -4.51
CA LYS A 72 9.42 8.25 -4.99
C LYS A 72 10.24 9.05 -4.00
N ASP A 73 9.59 9.73 -3.06
CA ASP A 73 10.25 10.49 -1.99
C ASP A 73 10.61 9.59 -0.78
N GLY A 74 10.30 8.30 -0.86
CA GLY A 74 10.60 7.33 0.19
C GLY A 74 9.62 7.37 1.35
N ASN A 75 8.40 7.88 1.15
CA ASN A 75 7.32 7.77 2.13
C ASN A 75 6.48 6.53 1.84
N CYS A 76 6.26 5.70 2.86
CA CYS A 76 5.52 4.47 2.72
C CYS A 76 4.18 4.55 3.43
N LEU A 77 3.12 4.10 2.75
CA LEU A 77 1.78 3.95 3.32
C LEU A 77 1.67 2.61 4.03
N VAL A 78 1.38 2.64 5.33
CA VAL A 78 1.47 1.49 6.22
C VAL A 78 0.20 1.32 7.08
N GLY A 79 0.09 0.14 7.69
CA GLY A 79 -0.96 -0.23 8.62
C GLY A 79 -2.17 -0.88 7.95
N ALA A 80 -2.94 -1.67 8.70
CA ALA A 80 -4.09 -2.42 8.16
C ALA A 80 -5.12 -1.53 7.45
N GLY A 81 -5.32 -0.31 7.96
CA GLY A 81 -6.22 0.67 7.39
C GLY A 81 -5.64 1.54 6.28
N ALA A 82 -4.37 1.37 5.89
CA ALA A 82 -3.66 2.29 4.98
C ALA A 82 -3.85 3.76 5.39
N ASN A 83 -3.60 4.07 6.66
CA ASN A 83 -3.96 5.34 7.30
C ASN A 83 -2.77 6.06 7.94
N ARG A 84 -1.56 5.52 7.78
CA ARG A 84 -0.33 6.10 8.32
C ARG A 84 0.72 6.15 7.23
N ILE A 85 1.43 7.26 7.15
CA ILE A 85 2.57 7.43 6.25
C ILE A 85 3.81 7.52 7.13
N GLU A 86 4.80 6.69 6.84
CA GLU A 86 6.05 6.64 7.57
C GLU A 86 7.22 6.67 6.56
N PRO A 87 8.33 7.34 6.88
CA PRO A 87 9.50 7.32 6.03
C PRO A 87 10.09 5.91 5.95
N VAL A 88 10.57 5.52 4.78
CA VAL A 88 11.09 4.18 4.49
C VAL A 88 12.19 3.75 5.47
N GLN A 89 13.05 4.68 5.87
CA GLN A 89 14.12 4.45 6.86
C GLN A 89 13.58 4.00 8.22
N LYS A 90 12.45 4.58 8.65
CA LYS A 90 11.79 4.17 9.90
C LYS A 90 11.15 2.80 9.75
N VAL A 91 10.54 2.51 8.61
CA VAL A 91 9.99 1.17 8.33
C VAL A 91 11.09 0.10 8.35
N LEU A 92 12.22 0.38 7.69
CA LEU A 92 13.42 -0.48 7.68
C LEU A 92 13.95 -0.75 9.09
N SER A 93 13.96 0.26 9.96
CA SER A 93 14.39 0.07 11.35
C SER A 93 13.58 -1.00 12.10
N PHE A 94 12.27 -1.14 11.80
CA PHE A 94 11.46 -2.21 12.38
C PHE A 94 11.74 -3.58 11.77
N SER A 95 12.18 -3.62 10.51
CA SER A 95 12.52 -4.89 9.84
C SER A 95 13.81 -5.51 10.38
N LEU A 96 14.72 -4.67 10.87
CA LEU A 96 16.03 -5.09 11.35
C LEU A 96 16.02 -5.53 12.82
N VAL A 97 14.96 -5.23 13.57
CA VAL A 97 14.87 -5.54 15.01
C VAL A 97 14.51 -7.02 15.27
N ASP A 98 14.02 -7.76 14.27
CA ASP A 98 13.58 -9.16 14.42
C ASP A 98 14.67 -10.23 14.13
N HIS A 99 15.95 -9.86 14.20
CA HIS A 99 17.09 -10.77 13.94
C HIS A 99 18.02 -10.99 15.14
N HIS A 100 17.51 -10.99 16.38
CA HIS A 100 18.29 -11.32 17.58
C HIS A 100 17.66 -12.41 18.44
#